data_AF-A0A7J3EL30-F1
#
_entry.id   AF-A0A7J3EL30-F1
#
_cell.length_a   1.000
_cell.length_b   1.000
_cell.length_c   1.000
_cell.angle_alpha   90.00
_cell.angle_beta   90.00
_cell.angle_gamma   90.00
#
_symmetry.space_group_name_H-M   'P 1'
#
loop_
_entity.id
_entity.type
_entity.pdbx_description
1 polymer ?
#
loop_
_entity_poly.entity_id
_entity_poly.type
_entity_poly.pdbx_seq_one_letter_code
_entity_poly.pdbx_strand_id
1 'polypeptide(L)'
;MDVGITIDFYGYIAQSQNPDCKYLIPAGETIVNGDPIALLKTSRNPEAAQAFIAWVLTEGQWKVWFKPDINRLPVNPRAFETPEGRERQDLYQAFLEINRTEGIPFDDNLALSYEKAVIYYFKAVLVELNSNLKQVWTTLVSKYLNGQLTQEQFEYYVGLLSKPLTYVDPKTGETVTFTQEDAIRVTSIIGSEPQLIDLYMLAWRQRATERYQQILSELGG
;
A
#
# COMPACT_ATOMS: atom_id res chain seq x y z
N MET A 1 -11.26 -11.65 13.89
CA MET A 1 -9.95 -11.85 13.24
C MET A 1 -9.61 -10.51 12.64
N ASP A 2 -8.61 -9.84 13.22
CA ASP A 2 -8.14 -8.55 12.72
C ASP A 2 -7.05 -8.79 11.68
N VAL A 3 -7.07 -8.01 10.60
CA VAL A 3 -6.11 -8.11 9.49
C VAL A 3 -5.45 -6.75 9.31
N GLY A 4 -4.12 -6.75 9.23
CA GLY A 4 -3.32 -5.55 8.98
C GLY A 4 -2.37 -5.79 7.80
N ILE A 5 -2.13 -4.75 7.02
CA ILE A 5 -1.13 -4.77 5.94
C ILE A 5 0.22 -4.38 6.55
N THR A 6 1.25 -5.18 6.27
CA THR A 6 2.63 -4.92 6.70
C THR A 6 3.62 -5.51 5.70
N ILE A 7 4.86 -5.06 5.77
CA ILE A 7 6.01 -5.68 5.09
C ILE A 7 6.54 -6.88 5.87
N ASP A 8 7.25 -7.73 5.15
CA ASP A 8 7.69 -9.08 5.54
C ASP A 8 8.40 -9.14 6.90
N PHE A 9 9.47 -8.37 7.11
CA PHE A 9 10.27 -8.48 8.32
C PHE A 9 9.51 -8.05 9.59
N TYR A 10 8.63 -7.03 9.50
CA TYR A 10 7.75 -6.69 10.62
C TYR A 10 6.73 -7.81 10.88
N GLY A 11 6.22 -8.45 9.82
CA GLY A 11 5.34 -9.61 9.92
C GLY A 11 6.01 -10.80 10.60
N TYR A 12 7.24 -11.14 10.19
CA TYR A 12 8.01 -12.22 10.80
C TYR A 12 8.36 -11.93 12.26
N ILE A 13 8.75 -10.69 12.58
CA ILE A 13 8.99 -10.27 13.97
C ILE A 13 7.71 -10.43 14.80
N ALA A 14 6.57 -9.93 14.32
CA ALA A 14 5.29 -10.05 15.02
C ALA A 14 4.88 -11.52 15.25
N GLN A 15 5.01 -12.37 14.23
CA GLN A 15 4.75 -13.81 14.33
C GLN A 15 5.69 -14.51 15.32
N SER A 16 6.97 -14.09 15.38
CA SER A 16 7.93 -14.65 16.34
C SER A 16 7.63 -14.25 17.79
N GLN A 17 7.08 -13.05 18.00
CA GLN A 17 6.75 -12.52 19.32
C GLN A 17 5.37 -12.96 19.81
N ASN A 18 4.43 -13.21 18.90
CA ASN A 18 3.07 -13.65 19.20
C ASN A 18 2.65 -14.80 18.28
N PRO A 19 2.51 -16.04 18.78
CA PRO A 19 2.14 -17.20 17.97
C PRO A 19 0.71 -17.13 17.39
N ASP A 20 -0.14 -16.24 17.91
CA ASP A 20 -1.48 -15.98 17.35
C ASP A 20 -1.44 -15.01 16.15
N CYS A 21 -0.31 -14.35 15.91
CA CYS A 21 -0.07 -13.54 14.72
C CYS A 21 0.56 -14.39 13.61
N LYS A 22 0.00 -14.29 12.39
CA LYS A 22 0.57 -14.94 11.21
C LYS A 22 0.81 -13.91 10.11
N TYR A 23 2.00 -13.96 9.52
CA TYR A 23 2.26 -13.24 8.27
C TYR A 23 1.77 -14.10 7.11
N LEU A 24 1.04 -13.49 6.19
CA LEU A 24 0.48 -14.15 5.00
C LEU A 24 0.93 -13.38 3.76
N ILE A 25 1.18 -14.11 2.69
CA ILE A 25 1.59 -13.57 1.39
C ILE A 25 0.51 -13.98 0.38
N PRO A 26 -0.58 -13.20 0.24
CA PRO A 26 -1.68 -13.61 -0.62
C PRO A 26 -1.24 -13.59 -2.09
N ALA A 27 -1.52 -14.69 -2.79
CA ALA A 27 -1.15 -14.88 -4.18
C ALA A 27 -1.88 -13.88 -5.09
N GLY A 28 -1.14 -13.25 -6.00
CA GLY A 28 -1.63 -12.22 -6.92
C GLY A 28 -1.86 -10.85 -6.27
N GLU A 29 -1.67 -10.71 -4.97
CA GLU A 29 -2.02 -9.51 -4.18
C GLU A 29 -0.84 -8.94 -3.37
N THR A 30 0.37 -9.50 -3.56
CA THR A 30 1.59 -9.03 -2.90
C THR A 30 2.57 -8.45 -3.91
N ILE A 31 3.11 -7.26 -3.63
CA ILE A 31 4.26 -6.72 -4.35
C ILE A 31 5.52 -7.35 -3.76
N VAL A 32 6.32 -7.99 -4.60
CA VAL A 32 7.65 -8.51 -4.23
C VAL A 32 8.70 -7.64 -4.89
N ASN A 33 9.40 -6.84 -4.11
CA ASN A 33 10.47 -5.96 -4.59
C ASN A 33 11.74 -6.16 -3.75
N GLY A 34 12.90 -6.07 -4.41
CA GLY A 34 14.18 -5.99 -3.72
C GLY A 34 14.50 -4.55 -3.35
N ASP A 35 15.17 -4.33 -2.22
CA ASP A 35 15.67 -3.01 -1.85
C ASP A 35 16.99 -2.72 -2.60
N PRO A 36 17.00 -1.77 -3.57
CA PRO A 36 18.18 -1.51 -4.37
C PRO A 36 19.22 -0.72 -3.58
N ILE A 37 20.51 -1.00 -3.85
CA ILE A 37 21.63 -0.21 -3.33
C ILE A 37 22.26 0.55 -4.50
N ALA A 38 22.15 1.88 -4.48
CA ALA A 38 22.67 2.74 -5.54
C ALA A 38 24.01 3.39 -5.16
N LEU A 39 24.93 3.44 -6.12
CA LEU A 39 26.17 4.21 -6.02
C LEU A 39 26.01 5.58 -6.70
N LEU A 40 26.27 6.66 -5.96
CA LEU A 40 26.28 8.00 -6.54
C LEU A 40 27.38 8.14 -7.60
N LYS A 41 27.02 8.65 -8.78
CA LYS A 41 27.97 8.98 -9.86
C LYS A 41 29.05 9.99 -9.40
N THR A 42 28.75 10.79 -8.38
CA THR A 42 29.63 11.82 -7.81
C THR A 42 30.40 11.35 -6.58
N SER A 43 30.36 10.06 -6.25
CA SER A 43 31.08 9.52 -5.09
C SER A 43 32.57 9.85 -5.17
N ARG A 44 33.12 10.38 -4.06
CA ARG A 44 34.56 10.61 -3.93
C ARG A 44 35.35 9.33 -3.66
N ASN A 45 34.65 8.23 -3.31
CA ASN A 45 35.25 6.94 -2.99
C ASN A 45 34.48 5.80 -3.69
N PRO A 46 34.46 5.77 -5.03
CA PRO A 46 33.64 4.80 -5.77
C PRO A 46 34.08 3.35 -5.54
N GLU A 47 35.38 3.08 -5.46
CA GLU A 47 35.91 1.72 -5.24
C GLU A 47 35.52 1.18 -3.85
N ALA A 48 35.70 1.97 -2.80
CA ALA A 48 35.32 1.56 -1.44
C ALA A 48 33.81 1.34 -1.33
N ALA A 49 33.01 2.18 -1.99
CA ALA A 49 31.56 2.02 -2.01
C ALA A 49 31.13 0.75 -2.78
N GLN A 50 31.77 0.44 -3.92
CA GLN A 50 31.54 -0.81 -4.64
C GLN A 50 31.94 -2.04 -3.80
N ALA A 51 33.07 -1.98 -3.11
CA ALA A 51 33.50 -3.05 -2.20
C ALA A 51 32.48 -3.27 -1.08
N PHE A 52 31.95 -2.19 -0.49
CA PHE A 52 30.89 -2.29 0.52
C PHE A 52 29.60 -2.87 -0.05
N ILE A 53 29.15 -2.44 -1.23
CA ILE A 53 27.97 -3.01 -1.90
C ILE A 53 28.16 -4.51 -2.16
N ALA A 54 29.32 -4.90 -2.68
CA ALA A 54 29.64 -6.31 -2.90
C ALA A 54 29.61 -7.12 -1.60
N TRP A 55 30.12 -6.56 -0.51
CA TRP A 55 30.03 -7.17 0.81
C TRP A 55 28.59 -7.31 1.28
N VAL A 56 27.74 -6.27 1.15
CA VAL A 56 26.32 -6.34 1.51
C VAL A 56 25.58 -7.43 0.72
N LEU A 57 25.87 -7.55 -0.58
CA LEU A 57 25.25 -8.56 -1.46
C LEU A 57 25.82 -9.99 -1.25
N THR A 58 26.85 -10.13 -0.43
CA THR A 58 27.45 -11.42 -0.07
C THR A 58 27.43 -11.57 1.45
N GLU A 59 28.57 -11.43 2.13
CA GLU A 59 28.72 -11.74 3.56
C GLU A 59 27.79 -10.95 4.47
N GLY A 60 27.44 -9.72 4.09
CA GLY A 60 26.52 -8.88 4.84
C GLY A 60 25.16 -9.54 5.03
N GLN A 61 24.68 -10.35 4.08
CA GLN A 61 23.37 -10.99 4.18
C GLN A 61 23.29 -11.96 5.36
N TRP A 62 24.22 -12.90 5.47
CA TRP A 62 24.16 -13.88 6.56
C TRP A 62 24.75 -13.37 7.88
N LYS A 63 25.69 -12.42 7.85
CA LYS A 63 26.27 -11.83 9.07
C LYS A 63 25.34 -10.83 9.76
N VAL A 64 24.38 -10.24 9.04
CA VAL A 64 23.51 -9.18 9.56
C VAL A 64 22.02 -9.52 9.41
N TRP A 65 21.55 -9.90 8.23
CA TRP A 65 20.11 -9.96 7.95
C TRP A 65 19.38 -11.08 8.70
N PHE A 66 20.10 -12.16 9.01
CA PHE A 66 19.60 -13.28 9.82
C PHE A 66 19.55 -13.00 11.32
N LYS A 67 19.96 -11.83 11.80
CA LYS A 67 19.79 -11.51 13.22
C LYS A 67 18.28 -11.44 13.55
N PRO A 68 17.83 -12.01 14.67
CA PRO A 68 16.39 -12.06 15.02
C PRO A 68 15.70 -10.70 15.13
N ASP A 69 16.44 -9.64 15.42
CA ASP A 69 15.96 -8.26 15.48
C ASP A 69 15.95 -7.55 14.11
N ILE A 70 16.52 -8.17 13.07
CA ILE A 70 16.57 -7.67 11.69
C ILE A 70 15.62 -8.46 10.78
N ASN A 71 15.65 -9.79 10.83
CA ASN A 71 14.73 -10.71 10.12
C ASN A 71 14.49 -10.40 8.63
N ARG A 72 15.55 -10.04 7.92
CA ARG A 72 15.50 -9.69 6.50
C ARG A 72 15.77 -10.91 5.64
N LEU A 73 15.00 -11.07 4.57
CA LEU A 73 15.22 -12.15 3.61
C LEU A 73 16.41 -11.85 2.70
N PRO A 74 17.31 -12.83 2.47
CA PRO A 74 18.44 -12.66 1.58
C PRO A 74 17.98 -12.72 0.12
N VAL A 75 18.54 -11.82 -0.70
CA VAL A 75 18.38 -11.90 -2.16
C VAL A 75 19.28 -12.98 -2.77
N ASN A 76 20.36 -13.36 -2.07
CA ASN A 76 21.25 -14.44 -2.48
C ASN A 76 20.88 -15.74 -1.73
N PRO A 77 20.27 -16.74 -2.39
CA PRO A 77 19.84 -17.98 -1.72
C PRO A 77 20.99 -18.74 -1.06
N ARG A 78 22.24 -18.53 -1.51
CA ARG A 78 23.42 -19.15 -0.91
C ARG A 78 23.68 -18.70 0.52
N ALA A 79 23.08 -17.60 0.97
CA ALA A 79 23.12 -17.21 2.37
C ALA A 79 22.60 -18.34 3.28
N PHE A 80 21.62 -19.13 2.83
CA PHE A 80 21.10 -20.28 3.57
C PHE A 80 22.03 -21.51 3.61
N GLU A 81 23.10 -21.54 2.80
CA GLU A 81 24.10 -22.61 2.80
C GLU A 81 25.10 -22.48 3.96
N THR A 82 25.22 -21.28 4.53
CA THR A 82 26.12 -20.92 5.64
C THR A 82 25.67 -21.52 6.97
N PRO A 83 26.56 -21.67 7.98
CA PRO A 83 26.17 -22.10 9.32
C PRO A 83 25.02 -21.26 9.90
N GLU A 84 25.11 -19.93 9.80
CA GLU A 84 24.11 -18.99 10.30
C GLU A 84 22.77 -19.14 9.56
N GLY A 85 22.82 -19.32 8.24
CA GLY A 85 21.63 -19.52 7.43
C GLY A 85 20.92 -20.84 7.67
N ARG A 86 21.65 -21.91 7.97
CA ARG A 86 21.07 -23.22 8.31
C ARG A 86 20.30 -23.21 9.62
N GLU A 87 20.63 -22.30 10.53
CA GLU A 87 19.88 -22.09 11.78
C GLU A 87 18.55 -21.36 11.56
N ARG A 88 18.40 -20.62 10.44
CA ARG A 88 17.20 -19.84 10.09
C ARG A 88 16.26 -20.58 9.14
N GLN A 89 15.82 -21.77 9.53
CA GLN A 89 14.83 -22.53 8.75
C GLN A 89 13.52 -21.79 8.56
N ASP A 90 13.11 -20.98 9.52
CA ASP A 90 11.94 -20.11 9.44
C ASP A 90 12.03 -19.15 8.24
N LEU A 91 13.16 -18.44 8.08
CA LEU A 91 13.38 -17.55 6.93
C LEU A 91 13.58 -18.32 5.63
N TYR A 92 14.16 -19.52 5.67
CA TYR A 92 14.29 -20.35 4.47
C TYR A 92 12.93 -20.77 3.94
N GLN A 93 11.98 -21.17 4.81
CA GLN A 93 10.62 -21.49 4.37
C GLN A 93 9.91 -20.26 3.80
N ALA A 94 10.04 -19.10 4.45
CA ALA A 94 9.49 -17.83 3.94
C ALA A 94 10.08 -17.45 2.57
N PHE A 95 11.39 -17.64 2.37
CA PHE A 95 12.05 -17.43 1.08
C PHE A 95 11.49 -18.36 -0.01
N LEU A 96 11.26 -19.65 0.32
CA LEU A 96 10.66 -20.60 -0.61
C LEU A 96 9.20 -20.27 -0.93
N GLU A 97 8.45 -19.76 0.04
CA GLU A 97 7.07 -19.29 -0.15
C GLU A 97 7.03 -18.13 -1.13
N ILE A 98 7.81 -17.07 -0.89
CA ILE A 98 7.88 -15.89 -1.77
C ILE A 98 8.27 -16.25 -3.19
N ASN A 99 9.25 -17.13 -3.37
CA ASN A 99 9.67 -17.56 -4.71
C ASN A 99 8.60 -18.36 -5.48
N ARG A 100 7.60 -18.91 -4.77
CA ARG A 100 6.48 -19.63 -5.38
C ARG A 100 5.24 -18.75 -5.55
N THR A 101 5.16 -17.65 -4.80
CA THR A 101 4.02 -16.75 -4.84
C THR A 101 4.01 -15.95 -6.14
N GLU A 102 2.85 -15.93 -6.80
CA GLU A 102 2.59 -14.98 -7.88
C GLU A 102 2.48 -13.59 -7.28
N GLY A 103 3.40 -12.69 -7.64
CA GLY A 103 3.34 -11.29 -7.24
C GLY A 103 2.33 -10.50 -8.08
N ILE A 104 1.93 -9.33 -7.60
CA ILE A 104 1.21 -8.35 -8.43
C ILE A 104 2.08 -7.98 -9.63
N PRO A 105 1.57 -8.03 -10.87
CA PRO A 105 2.23 -7.42 -12.02
C PRO A 105 2.40 -5.92 -11.77
N PHE A 106 3.61 -5.50 -11.41
CA PHE A 106 3.91 -4.13 -11.03
C PHE A 106 4.78 -3.45 -12.08
N ASP A 107 4.37 -2.24 -12.48
CA ASP A 107 5.14 -1.36 -13.37
C ASP A 107 5.43 -0.06 -12.62
N ASP A 108 6.70 0.15 -12.24
CA ASP A 108 7.15 1.33 -11.53
C ASP A 108 6.81 2.63 -12.28
N ASN A 109 6.98 2.64 -13.61
CA ASN A 109 6.71 3.85 -14.41
C ASN A 109 5.21 4.16 -14.40
N LEU A 110 4.38 3.12 -14.53
CA LEU A 110 2.94 3.27 -14.45
C LEU A 110 2.51 3.75 -13.06
N ALA A 111 3.02 3.15 -11.99
CA ALA A 111 2.71 3.56 -10.62
C ALA A 111 3.11 5.02 -10.36
N LEU A 112 4.33 5.42 -10.75
CA LEU A 112 4.81 6.79 -10.63
C LEU A 112 3.99 7.79 -11.46
N SER A 113 3.41 7.35 -12.58
CA SER A 113 2.65 8.23 -13.48
C SER A 113 1.37 8.80 -12.86
N TYR A 114 0.80 8.16 -11.83
CA TYR A 114 -0.41 8.61 -11.14
C TYR A 114 -0.25 8.80 -9.62
N GLU A 115 0.94 8.54 -9.07
CA GLU A 115 1.20 8.50 -7.62
C GLU A 115 0.71 9.77 -6.90
N LYS A 116 1.12 10.96 -7.37
CA LYS A 116 0.77 12.22 -6.69
C LYS A 116 -0.73 12.43 -6.62
N ALA A 117 -1.46 12.22 -7.72
CA ALA A 117 -2.91 12.37 -7.71
C ALA A 117 -3.58 11.40 -6.73
N VAL A 118 -3.14 10.14 -6.69
CA VAL A 118 -3.65 9.14 -5.75
C VAL A 118 -3.37 9.52 -4.30
N ILE A 119 -2.16 10.01 -3.98
CA ILE A 119 -1.81 10.47 -2.62
C ILE A 119 -2.75 11.60 -2.18
N TYR A 120 -2.94 12.63 -3.00
CA TYR A 120 -3.79 13.77 -2.64
C TYR A 120 -5.26 13.42 -2.62
N TYR A 121 -5.72 12.54 -3.52
CA TYR A 121 -7.07 12.01 -3.50
C TYR A 121 -7.34 11.21 -2.21
N PHE A 122 -6.44 10.29 -1.85
CA PHE A 122 -6.53 9.53 -0.61
C PHE A 122 -6.59 10.45 0.61
N LYS A 123 -5.72 11.47 0.64
CA LYS A 123 -5.73 12.48 1.70
C LYS A 123 -7.08 13.21 1.79
N ALA A 124 -7.58 13.74 0.67
CA ALA A 124 -8.80 14.52 0.62
C ALA A 124 -10.05 13.71 0.98
N VAL A 125 -10.11 12.44 0.54
CA VAL A 125 -11.32 11.61 0.61
C VAL A 125 -11.35 10.73 1.86
N LEU A 126 -10.21 10.22 2.33
CA LEU A 126 -10.16 9.24 3.42
C LEU A 126 -9.53 9.78 4.71
N VAL A 127 -8.48 10.60 4.60
CA VAL A 127 -7.78 11.13 5.78
C VAL A 127 -8.52 12.33 6.36
N GLU A 128 -8.82 13.33 5.53
CA GLU A 128 -9.50 14.55 5.98
C GLU A 128 -10.96 14.31 6.37
N LEU A 129 -11.60 13.33 5.71
CA LEU A 129 -12.98 12.94 6.00
C LEU A 129 -13.08 11.66 6.84
N ASN A 130 -12.02 11.29 7.57
CA ASN A 130 -11.97 10.04 8.30
C ASN A 130 -13.14 9.87 9.28
N SER A 131 -13.53 10.94 9.97
CA SER A 131 -14.65 10.93 10.91
C SER A 131 -16.00 10.66 10.22
N ASN A 132 -16.25 11.31 9.09
CA ASN A 132 -17.46 11.10 8.28
C ASN A 132 -17.50 9.67 7.73
N LEU A 133 -16.39 9.19 7.16
CA LEU A 133 -16.30 7.83 6.64
C LEU A 133 -16.53 6.79 7.74
N LYS A 134 -15.91 6.96 8.92
CA LYS A 134 -16.13 6.09 10.08
C LYS A 134 -17.58 6.08 10.52
N GLN A 135 -18.23 7.26 10.58
CA GLN A 135 -19.65 7.34 10.94
C GLN A 135 -20.52 6.53 9.97
N VAL A 136 -20.32 6.71 8.65
CA VAL A 136 -21.08 5.95 7.64
C VAL A 136 -20.82 4.46 7.79
N TRP A 137 -19.56 4.05 7.91
CA TRP A 137 -19.18 2.64 8.06
C TRP A 137 -19.78 2.02 9.33
N THR A 138 -19.66 2.68 10.48
CA THR A 138 -20.21 2.18 11.74
C THR A 138 -21.73 2.08 11.67
N THR A 139 -22.44 3.06 11.10
CA THR A 139 -23.89 2.98 10.92
C THR A 139 -24.28 1.83 9.99
N LEU A 140 -23.60 1.68 8.86
CA LEU A 140 -23.85 0.62 7.88
C LEU A 140 -23.66 -0.77 8.50
N VAL A 141 -22.50 -1.01 9.13
CA VAL A 141 -22.18 -2.30 9.78
C VAL A 141 -23.15 -2.59 10.92
N SER A 142 -23.46 -1.60 11.75
CA SER A 142 -24.39 -1.80 12.88
C SER A 142 -25.78 -2.22 12.40
N LYS A 143 -26.30 -1.59 11.33
CA LYS A 143 -27.61 -1.95 10.77
C LYS A 143 -27.61 -3.35 10.19
N TYR A 144 -26.54 -3.74 9.48
CA TYR A 144 -26.40 -5.09 8.97
C TYR A 144 -26.35 -6.14 10.09
N LEU A 145 -25.51 -5.93 11.11
CA LEU A 145 -25.40 -6.86 12.25
C LEU A 145 -26.69 -6.97 13.08
N ASN A 146 -27.48 -5.90 13.13
CA ASN A 146 -28.79 -5.89 13.81
C ASN A 146 -29.94 -6.45 12.94
N GLY A 147 -29.64 -6.98 11.75
CA GLY A 147 -30.66 -7.54 10.84
C GLY A 147 -31.57 -6.49 10.20
N GLN A 148 -31.17 -5.20 10.22
CA GLN A 148 -31.92 -4.10 9.63
C GLN A 148 -31.60 -3.89 8.14
N LEU A 149 -30.55 -4.54 7.64
CA LEU A 149 -30.19 -4.60 6.22
C LEU A 149 -29.99 -6.05 5.80
N THR A 150 -30.42 -6.38 4.58
CA THR A 150 -30.04 -7.63 3.93
C THR A 150 -28.56 -7.58 3.49
N GLN A 151 -27.98 -8.75 3.19
CA GLN A 151 -26.63 -8.81 2.60
C GLN A 151 -26.53 -8.02 1.30
N GLU A 152 -27.54 -8.12 0.43
CA GLU A 152 -27.59 -7.38 -0.84
C GLU A 152 -27.59 -5.86 -0.62
N GLN A 153 -28.36 -5.37 0.38
CA GLN A 153 -28.36 -3.95 0.73
C GLN A 153 -27.01 -3.50 1.32
N PHE A 154 -26.40 -4.32 2.17
CA PHE A 154 -25.07 -4.04 2.71
C PHE A 154 -24.03 -3.93 1.60
N GLU A 155 -23.98 -4.92 0.70
CA GLU A 155 -23.07 -4.95 -0.45
C GLU A 155 -23.30 -3.77 -1.41
N TYR A 156 -24.56 -3.36 -1.61
CA TYR A 156 -24.90 -2.17 -2.37
C TYR A 156 -24.24 -0.90 -1.80
N TYR A 157 -24.38 -0.65 -0.49
CA TYR A 157 -23.78 0.53 0.15
C TYR A 157 -22.25 0.45 0.20
N VAL A 158 -21.68 -0.74 0.39
CA VAL A 158 -20.23 -0.96 0.27
C VAL A 158 -19.76 -0.60 -1.14
N GLY A 159 -20.49 -1.02 -2.18
CA GLY A 159 -20.21 -0.66 -3.56
C GLY A 159 -20.31 0.84 -3.83
N LEU A 160 -21.29 1.53 -3.24
CA LEU A 160 -21.39 2.99 -3.34
C LEU A 160 -20.21 3.70 -2.67
N LEU A 161 -19.81 3.26 -1.48
CA LEU A 161 -18.68 3.83 -0.74
C LEU A 161 -17.35 3.67 -1.50
N SER A 162 -17.13 2.52 -2.13
CA SER A 162 -15.87 2.16 -2.79
C SER A 162 -15.75 2.63 -4.24
N LYS A 163 -16.86 3.03 -4.88
CA LYS A 163 -16.85 3.48 -6.28
C LYS A 163 -15.95 4.72 -6.49
N PRO A 164 -15.22 4.84 -7.61
CA PRO A 164 -14.53 6.09 -7.96
C PRO A 164 -15.45 7.33 -7.88
N LEU A 165 -14.90 8.47 -7.46
CA LEU A 165 -15.66 9.73 -7.40
C LEU A 165 -15.78 10.35 -8.79
N THR A 166 -16.99 10.80 -9.11
CA THR A 166 -17.24 11.71 -10.21
C THR A 166 -17.26 13.14 -9.67
N TYR A 167 -16.41 14.01 -10.23
CA TYR A 167 -16.18 15.38 -9.76
C TYR A 167 -16.05 16.35 -10.95
N VAL A 168 -16.21 17.64 -10.67
CA VAL A 168 -15.96 18.69 -11.66
C VAL A 168 -14.48 19.05 -11.60
N ASP A 169 -13.78 18.87 -12.71
CA ASP A 169 -12.37 19.21 -12.81
C ASP A 169 -12.19 20.74 -12.62
N PRO A 170 -11.39 21.20 -11.64
CA PRO A 170 -11.25 22.62 -11.35
C PRO A 170 -10.50 23.41 -12.43
N LYS A 171 -9.77 22.75 -13.32
CA LYS A 171 -9.03 23.36 -14.43
C LYS A 171 -9.87 23.45 -15.70
N THR A 172 -10.63 22.40 -16.03
CA THR A 172 -11.40 22.35 -17.29
C THR A 172 -12.88 22.69 -17.11
N GLY A 173 -13.42 22.55 -15.89
CA GLY A 173 -14.85 22.66 -15.61
C GLY A 173 -15.67 21.45 -16.07
N GLU A 174 -15.03 20.40 -16.58
CA GLU A 174 -15.69 19.20 -17.07
C GLU A 174 -15.95 18.19 -15.95
N THR A 175 -17.04 17.45 -16.06
CA THR A 175 -17.34 16.34 -15.16
C THR A 175 -16.51 15.12 -15.55
N VAL A 176 -15.64 14.67 -14.66
CA VAL A 176 -14.75 13.52 -14.84
C VAL A 176 -14.91 12.52 -13.70
N THR A 177 -14.49 11.27 -13.91
CA THR A 177 -14.43 10.24 -12.85
C THR A 177 -12.98 9.93 -12.55
N PHE A 178 -12.63 9.80 -11.27
CA PHE A 178 -11.27 9.54 -10.81
C PHE A 178 -10.83 8.09 -11.12
N THR A 179 -10.54 7.82 -12.40
CA THR A 179 -9.95 6.57 -12.90
C THR A 179 -8.42 6.65 -12.90
N GLN A 180 -7.73 5.57 -13.28
CA GLN A 180 -6.28 5.60 -13.46
C GLN A 180 -5.87 6.61 -14.53
N GLU A 181 -6.58 6.67 -15.65
CA GLU A 181 -6.33 7.64 -16.72
C GLU A 181 -6.48 9.08 -16.23
N ASP A 182 -7.50 9.33 -15.41
CA ASP A 182 -7.69 10.63 -14.78
C ASP A 182 -6.57 10.96 -13.79
N ALA A 183 -6.17 10.00 -12.96
CA ALA A 183 -5.09 10.18 -11.99
C ALA A 183 -3.73 10.45 -12.67
N ILE A 184 -3.45 9.82 -13.81
CA ILE A 184 -2.27 10.12 -14.65
C ILE A 184 -2.33 11.57 -15.15
N ARG A 185 -3.48 11.95 -15.73
CA ARG A 185 -3.71 13.31 -16.24
C ARG A 185 -3.54 14.36 -15.15
N VAL A 186 -4.16 14.16 -13.99
CA VAL A 186 -4.09 15.07 -12.84
C VAL A 186 -2.67 15.15 -12.29
N THR A 187 -1.95 14.02 -12.21
CA THR A 187 -0.54 14.00 -11.77
C THR A 187 0.35 14.88 -12.65
N SER A 188 0.15 14.84 -13.98
CA SER A 188 0.82 15.74 -14.92
C SER A 188 0.46 17.23 -14.69
N ILE A 189 -0.83 17.52 -14.48
CA ILE A 189 -1.32 18.89 -14.22
C ILE A 189 -0.72 19.45 -12.93
N ILE A 190 -0.86 18.76 -11.81
CA ILE A 190 -0.37 19.26 -10.51
C ILE A 190 1.16 19.22 -10.40
N GLY A 191 1.82 18.41 -11.23
CA GLY A 191 3.28 18.41 -11.37
C GLY A 191 3.80 19.69 -12.05
N SER A 192 3.05 20.24 -12.99
CA SER A 192 3.39 21.49 -13.69
C SER A 192 2.79 22.74 -13.04
N GLU A 193 1.65 22.59 -12.37
CA GLU A 193 0.91 23.68 -11.71
C GLU A 193 0.56 23.29 -10.25
N PRO A 194 1.54 23.30 -9.32
CA PRO A 194 1.33 22.88 -7.93
C PRO A 194 0.24 23.66 -7.19
N GLN A 195 -0.04 24.90 -7.59
CA GLN A 195 -1.12 25.71 -7.04
C GLN A 195 -2.52 25.11 -7.25
N LEU A 196 -2.69 24.17 -8.19
CA LEU A 196 -3.97 23.51 -8.44
C LEU A 196 -4.25 22.35 -7.46
N ILE A 197 -3.26 21.91 -6.68
CA ILE A 197 -3.42 20.78 -5.73
C ILE A 197 -4.59 21.01 -4.78
N ASP A 198 -4.67 22.19 -4.17
CA ASP A 198 -5.73 22.51 -3.20
C ASP A 198 -7.12 22.55 -3.86
N LEU A 199 -7.20 22.97 -5.13
CA LEU A 199 -8.45 23.00 -5.88
C LEU A 199 -8.95 21.60 -6.22
N TYR A 200 -8.04 20.70 -6.65
CA TYR A 200 -8.39 19.29 -6.88
C TYR A 200 -8.80 18.60 -5.57
N MET A 201 -8.03 18.78 -4.50
CA MET A 201 -8.37 18.23 -3.19
C MET A 201 -9.73 18.74 -2.69
N LEU A 202 -10.03 20.03 -2.87
CA LEU A 202 -11.33 20.60 -2.51
C LEU A 202 -12.46 19.95 -3.31
N ALA A 203 -12.31 19.80 -4.63
CA ALA A 203 -13.31 19.18 -5.49
C ALA A 203 -13.59 17.73 -5.08
N TRP A 204 -12.56 16.92 -4.86
CA TRP A 204 -12.72 15.52 -4.41
C TRP A 204 -13.38 15.44 -3.03
N ARG A 205 -12.94 16.29 -2.08
CA ARG A 205 -13.48 16.31 -0.72
C ARG A 205 -14.96 16.70 -0.69
N GLN A 206 -15.38 17.66 -1.51
CA GLN A 206 -16.80 18.04 -1.61
C GLN A 206 -17.64 16.85 -2.10
N ARG A 207 -17.22 16.20 -3.19
CA ARG A 207 -17.94 15.03 -3.74
C ARG A 207 -17.97 13.85 -2.78
N ALA A 208 -16.87 13.59 -2.08
CA ALA A 208 -16.81 12.56 -1.05
C ALA A 208 -17.76 12.86 0.11
N THR A 209 -17.77 14.11 0.58
CA THR A 209 -18.66 14.57 1.66
C THR A 209 -20.12 14.35 1.30
N GLU A 210 -20.52 14.79 0.11
CA GLU A 210 -21.90 14.62 -0.38
C GLU A 210 -22.29 13.14 -0.43
N ARG A 211 -21.41 12.27 -0.95
CA ARG A 211 -21.66 10.82 -0.99
C ARG A 211 -21.83 10.24 0.41
N TYR A 212 -20.96 10.59 1.34
CA TYR A 212 -21.04 10.10 2.72
C TYR A 212 -22.33 10.55 3.41
N GLN A 213 -22.73 11.81 3.21
CA GLN A 213 -23.98 12.34 3.74
C GLN A 213 -25.21 11.68 3.11
N GLN A 214 -25.20 11.46 1.80
CA GLN A 214 -26.28 10.78 1.09
C GLN A 214 -26.47 9.36 1.65
N ILE A 215 -25.39 8.57 1.74
CA ILE A 215 -25.46 7.20 2.24
C ILE A 215 -25.95 7.19 3.70
N LEU A 216 -25.45 8.10 4.54
CA LEU A 216 -25.89 8.20 5.92
C LEU A 216 -27.40 8.50 6.02
N SER A 217 -27.89 9.43 5.20
CA SER A 217 -29.31 9.77 5.13
C SER A 217 -30.17 8.60 4.65
N GLU A 218 -29.72 7.84 3.65
CA GLU A 218 -30.41 6.64 3.15
C GLU A 218 -30.45 5.51 4.20
N LEU A 219 -29.43 5.44 5.06
CA LEU A 219 -29.41 4.56 6.21
C LEU A 219 -30.32 5.07 7.36
N GLY A 220 -30.82 6.30 7.31
CA GLY A 220 -31.63 6.92 8.36
C GLY A 220 -30.82 7.35 9.58
N GLY A 221 -29.59 7.83 9.37
CA GLY A 221 -28.71 8.43 10.38
C GLY A 221 -28.36 9.87 10.10
#